data_AF-A0AAU2Q181-F1
#
_entry.id   AF-A0AAU2Q181-F1
#
_cell.length_a   1.000
_cell.length_b   1.000
_cell.length_c   1.000
_cell.angle_alpha   90.00
_cell.angle_beta   90.00
_cell.angle_gamma   90.00
#
_symmetry.space_group_name_H-M   'P 1'
#
loop_
_entity.id
_entity.type
_entity.pdbx_description
1 polymer ?
#
loop_
_entity_poly.entity_id
_entity_poly.type
_entity_poly.pdbx_seq_one_letter_code
_entity_poly.pdbx_strand_id
1 'polypeptide(L)'
;MTDDEEVVLEAALEPHEPSAAEVEARRRVRERATGMTHHRAQAALETVLADAGDLESAAAAVRAEAAEWQRITDLLLDHGGPYAPETDAYVQGQLTAREQHRD
;
A
#
# COMPACT_ATOMS: atom_id res chain seq x y z
N MET A 1 -2.33 -15.77 -1.24
CA MET A 1 -2.53 -15.06 0.04
C MET A 1 -3.25 -16.00 0.98
N THR A 2 -2.71 -16.17 2.19
CA THR A 2 -3.37 -16.92 3.28
C THR A 2 -4.24 -15.98 4.11
N ASP A 3 -5.18 -16.53 4.87
CA ASP A 3 -6.03 -15.74 5.78
C ASP A 3 -5.18 -14.99 6.82
N ASP A 4 -4.08 -15.59 7.29
CA ASP A 4 -3.16 -14.95 8.24
C ASP A 4 -2.43 -13.74 7.63
N GLU A 5 -2.01 -13.83 6.36
CA GLU A 5 -1.39 -12.70 5.64
C GLU A 5 -2.40 -11.55 5.47
N GLU A 6 -3.65 -11.87 5.12
CA GLU A 6 -4.72 -10.88 4.97
C GLU A 6 -4.95 -10.10 6.26
N VAL A 7 -5.03 -10.79 7.42
CA VAL A 7 -5.16 -10.15 8.74
C VAL A 7 -4.00 -9.20 9.03
N VAL A 8 -2.76 -9.59 8.72
CA VAL A 8 -1.58 -8.74 8.94
C VAL A 8 -1.61 -7.50 8.04
N LEU A 9 -2.06 -7.65 6.79
CA LEU A 9 -2.19 -6.54 5.84
C LEU A 9 -3.28 -5.57 6.29
N GLU A 10 -4.44 -6.07 6.73
CA GLU A 10 -5.52 -5.25 7.29
C GLU A 10 -5.04 -4.47 8.52
N ALA A 11 -4.36 -5.14 9.46
CA ALA A 11 -3.79 -4.50 10.64
C ALA A 11 -2.79 -3.39 10.27
N ALA A 12 -2.01 -3.57 9.20
CA ALA A 12 -1.11 -2.53 8.70
C ALA A 12 -1.84 -1.35 8.04
N LEU A 13 -3.10 -1.51 7.62
CA LEU A 13 -3.94 -0.44 7.09
C LEU A 13 -4.75 0.27 8.17
N GLU A 14 -4.89 -0.31 9.37
CA GLU A 14 -5.63 0.30 10.48
C GLU A 14 -5.09 1.70 10.84
N PRO A 15 -5.95 2.64 11.30
CA PRO A 15 -5.50 3.95 11.72
C PRO A 15 -4.48 3.90 12.86
N HIS A 16 -3.24 4.31 12.58
CA HIS A 16 -2.16 4.52 13.55
C HIS A 16 -1.29 5.69 13.12
N GLU A 17 -0.44 6.20 14.01
CA GLU A 17 0.62 7.15 13.63
C GLU A 17 1.75 6.37 12.94
N PRO A 18 1.95 6.53 11.60
CA PRO A 18 2.91 5.73 10.88
C PRO A 18 4.33 6.23 11.16
N SER A 19 5.27 5.30 11.30
CA SER A 19 6.69 5.63 11.36
C SER A 19 7.19 6.20 10.03
N ALA A 20 8.31 6.94 10.07
CA ALA A 20 8.93 7.48 8.86
C ALA A 20 9.29 6.38 7.83
N ALA A 21 9.66 5.19 8.30
CA ALA A 21 9.99 4.06 7.43
C ALA A 21 8.74 3.52 6.71
N GLU A 22 7.60 3.46 7.38
CA GLU A 22 6.33 3.03 6.78
C GLU A 22 5.82 4.07 5.77
N VAL A 23 5.91 5.37 6.10
CA VAL A 23 5.55 6.45 5.17
C VAL A 23 6.36 6.34 3.88
N GLU A 24 7.68 6.17 4.01
CA GLU A 24 8.56 6.08 2.85
C GLU A 24 8.36 4.77 2.07
N ALA A 25 8.06 3.65 2.76
CA ALA A 25 7.70 2.39 2.09
C ALA A 25 6.45 2.55 1.22
N ARG A 26 5.35 3.08 1.79
CA ARG A 26 4.11 3.32 1.04
C ARG A 26 4.30 4.30 -0.12
N ARG A 27 5.13 5.34 0.07
CA ARG A 27 5.47 6.29 -0.98
C ARG A 27 6.16 5.59 -2.17
N ARG A 28 7.18 4.77 -1.91
CA ARG A 28 7.88 4.01 -2.96
C ARG A 28 6.92 3.09 -3.72
N VAL A 29 6.00 2.44 -3.02
CA VAL A 29 4.98 1.61 -3.67
C VAL A 29 4.16 2.41 -4.67
N ARG A 30 3.64 3.59 -4.29
CA ARG A 30 2.84 4.45 -5.18
C ARG A 30 3.64 4.94 -6.38
N GLU A 31 4.90 5.33 -6.18
CA GLU A 31 5.81 5.72 -7.26
C GLU A 31 6.02 4.55 -8.24
N ARG A 32 6.24 3.33 -7.74
CA ARG A 32 6.37 2.12 -8.59
C ARG A 32 5.07 1.75 -9.29
N ALA A 33 3.94 1.88 -8.59
CA ALA A 33 2.63 1.48 -9.09
C ALA A 33 2.12 2.41 -10.20
N THR A 34 2.63 3.63 -10.32
CA THR A 34 2.15 4.62 -11.29
C THR A 34 2.17 4.05 -12.71
N GLY A 35 1.01 4.04 -13.38
CA GLY A 35 0.83 3.46 -14.70
C GLY A 35 0.60 1.94 -14.74
N MET A 36 0.62 1.24 -13.59
CA MET A 36 0.38 -0.20 -13.53
C MET A 36 -1.10 -0.54 -13.61
N THR A 37 -1.41 -1.66 -14.27
CA THR A 37 -2.73 -2.27 -14.25
C THR A 37 -2.87 -3.20 -13.05
N HIS A 38 -4.11 -3.60 -12.73
CA HIS A 38 -4.43 -4.58 -11.67
C HIS A 38 -3.46 -5.77 -11.65
N HIS A 39 -3.30 -6.49 -12.77
CA HIS A 39 -2.45 -7.69 -12.82
C HIS A 39 -0.97 -7.41 -12.53
N ARG A 40 -0.45 -6.23 -12.88
CA ARG A 40 0.93 -5.85 -12.58
C ARG A 40 1.11 -5.49 -11.10
N ALA A 41 0.13 -4.79 -10.51
CA ALA A 41 0.13 -4.50 -9.09
C ALA A 41 -0.01 -5.79 -8.26
N GLN A 42 -0.89 -6.71 -8.67
CA GLN A 42 -1.07 -8.02 -8.05
C GLN A 42 0.21 -8.85 -8.10
N ALA A 43 0.89 -8.93 -9.24
CA ALA A 43 2.16 -9.66 -9.34
C ALA A 43 3.27 -9.05 -8.46
N ALA A 44 3.27 -7.72 -8.31
CA ALA A 44 4.19 -7.04 -7.40
C ALA A 44 3.88 -7.35 -5.93
N LEU A 45 2.60 -7.40 -5.56
CA LEU A 45 2.17 -7.85 -4.24
C LEU A 45 2.66 -9.28 -3.95
N GLU A 46 2.39 -10.20 -4.87
CA GLU A 46 2.80 -11.61 -4.73
C GLU A 46 4.31 -11.75 -4.56
N THR A 47 5.10 -10.92 -5.25
CA THR A 47 6.56 -10.87 -5.09
C THR A 47 6.96 -10.41 -3.70
N VAL A 48 6.35 -9.33 -3.18
CA VAL A 48 6.64 -8.82 -1.84
C VAL A 48 6.28 -9.84 -0.77
N LEU A 49 5.14 -10.52 -0.91
CA LEU A 49 4.72 -11.58 0.03
C LEU A 49 5.70 -12.76 0.00
N ALA A 50 6.10 -13.21 -1.19
CA ALA A 50 7.08 -14.28 -1.34
C ALA A 50 8.45 -13.92 -0.74
N ASP A 51 8.91 -12.67 -0.94
CA ASP A 51 10.19 -12.18 -0.41
C ASP A 51 10.15 -12.00 1.13
N ALA A 52 8.99 -11.65 1.68
CA ALA A 52 8.80 -11.54 3.13
C ALA A 52 8.84 -12.91 3.82
N GLY A 53 8.30 -13.94 3.16
CA GLY A 53 8.19 -15.30 3.70
C GLY A 53 7.14 -15.37 4.82
N ASP A 54 7.52 -14.94 6.02
CA ASP A 54 6.60 -14.77 7.14
C ASP A 54 6.30 -13.28 7.35
N LEU A 55 5.14 -12.86 6.87
CA LEU A 55 4.74 -11.46 6.93
C LEU A 55 4.48 -10.98 8.36
N GLU A 56 4.04 -11.85 9.26
CA GLU A 56 3.73 -11.48 10.66
C GLU A 56 5.00 -11.04 11.40
N SER A 57 6.09 -11.79 11.22
CA SER A 57 7.39 -11.46 11.82
C SER A 57 8.20 -10.41 11.02
N ALA A 58 7.73 -10.02 9.85
CA ALA A 58 8.40 -9.02 9.03
C ALA A 58 8.43 -7.63 9.67
N ALA A 59 9.44 -6.83 9.27
CA ALA A 59 9.56 -5.44 9.69
C ALA A 59 8.30 -4.64 9.30
N ALA A 60 7.92 -3.66 10.14
CA ALA A 60 6.73 -2.83 9.90
C ALA A 60 6.74 -2.16 8.51
N ALA A 61 7.92 -1.75 8.02
CA ALA A 61 8.05 -1.18 6.67
C ALA A 61 7.71 -2.17 5.55
N VAL A 62 8.02 -3.47 5.71
CA VAL A 62 7.67 -4.53 4.75
C VAL A 62 6.17 -4.79 4.78
N ARG A 63 5.59 -4.88 5.98
CA ARG A 63 4.13 -4.99 6.15
C ARG A 63 3.39 -3.80 5.54
N ALA A 64 3.90 -2.57 5.74
CA ALA A 64 3.34 -1.37 5.13
C ALA A 64 3.50 -1.32 3.60
N GLU A 65 4.59 -1.85 3.05
CA GLU A 65 4.75 -2.00 1.59
C GLU A 65 3.73 -3.00 1.02
N ALA A 66 3.61 -4.18 1.62
CA ALA A 66 2.64 -5.19 1.18
C ALA A 66 1.20 -4.67 1.29
N ALA A 67 0.86 -3.99 2.39
CA ALA A 67 -0.46 -3.41 2.62
C ALA A 67 -0.82 -2.34 1.59
N GLU A 68 0.16 -1.51 1.19
CA GLU A 68 -0.07 -0.51 0.14
C GLU A 68 -0.26 -1.14 -1.24
N TRP A 69 0.45 -2.24 -1.54
CA TRP A 69 0.22 -3.01 -2.77
C TRP A 69 -1.15 -3.66 -2.80
N GLN A 70 -1.62 -4.22 -1.68
CA GLN A 70 -2.97 -4.76 -1.54
C GLN A 70 -4.02 -3.67 -1.82
N ARG A 71 -3.91 -2.52 -1.14
CA ARG A 71 -4.83 -1.38 -1.32
C ARG A 71 -4.90 -0.90 -2.78
N ILE A 72 -3.76 -0.80 -3.45
CA ILE A 72 -3.71 -0.40 -4.87
C ILE A 72 -4.34 -1.46 -5.76
N THR A 73 -4.09 -2.74 -5.48
CA THR A 73 -4.69 -3.85 -6.24
C THR A 73 -6.22 -3.80 -6.12
N ASP A 74 -6.76 -3.61 -4.92
CA ASP A 74 -8.20 -3.49 -4.69
C ASP A 74 -8.80 -2.26 -5.40
N LEU A 75 -8.13 -1.10 -5.30
CA LEU A 75 -8.54 0.10 -6.03
C LEU A 75 -8.63 -0.14 -7.54
N LEU A 76 -7.65 -0.83 -8.11
CA LEU A 76 -7.59 -1.11 -9.54
C LEU A 76 -8.59 -2.16 -10.00
N LEU A 77 -8.98 -3.08 -9.11
CA LEU A 77 -10.03 -4.05 -9.36
C LEU A 77 -11.38 -3.32 -9.61
N ASP A 78 -11.67 -2.30 -8.80
CA ASP A 78 -12.93 -1.56 -8.85
C ASP A 78 -13.00 -0.51 -9.96
N HIS A 79 -11.91 0.23 -10.20
CA HIS A 79 -11.93 1.41 -11.06
C HIS A 79 -11.55 1.11 -12.52
N GLY A 80 -10.78 0.05 -12.76
CA GLY A 80 -10.22 -0.26 -14.07
C GLY A 80 -9.21 0.79 -14.57
N GLY A 81 -8.35 0.39 -15.50
CA GLY A 81 -7.30 1.27 -16.04
C GLY A 81 -6.02 1.30 -15.19
N PRO A 82 -5.04 2.15 -15.56
CA PRO A 82 -3.76 2.24 -14.87
C PRO A 82 -3.86 3.06 -13.58
N TYR A 83 -3.06 2.70 -12.58
CA TYR A 83 -2.96 3.46 -11.34
C TYR A 83 -2.44 4.87 -11.58
N ALA A 84 -3.15 5.85 -11.05
CA ALA A 84 -2.75 7.26 -11.07
C ALA A 84 -2.94 7.85 -9.65
N PRO A 85 -1.84 8.21 -8.96
CA PRO A 85 -1.91 8.72 -7.59
C PRO A 85 -2.65 10.08 -7.49
N GLU A 86 -2.74 10.83 -8.59
CA GLU A 86 -3.48 12.09 -8.67
C GLU A 86 -5.00 11.88 -8.55
N THR A 87 -5.49 10.71 -8.91
CA THR A 87 -6.92 10.34 -8.84
C THR A 87 -7.25 9.43 -7.67
N ASP A 88 -6.24 9.05 -6.87
CA ASP A 88 -6.41 8.17 -5.72
C ASP A 88 -6.91 8.96 -4.50
N ALA A 89 -8.20 8.82 -4.19
CA ALA A 89 -8.85 9.54 -3.09
C ALA A 89 -8.17 9.35 -1.72
N TYR A 90 -7.60 8.17 -1.46
CA TYR A 90 -6.86 7.92 -0.22
C TYR A 90 -5.60 8.78 -0.15
N VAL A 91 -4.84 8.85 -1.25
CA VAL A 91 -3.62 9.67 -1.34
C VAL A 91 -3.97 11.16 -1.25
N GLN A 92 -5.01 11.61 -1.93
CA GLN A 92 -5.47 13.00 -1.88
C GLN A 92 -5.93 13.42 -0.46
N GLY A 93 -6.58 12.51 0.27
CA GLY A 93 -6.92 12.73 1.68
C GLY A 93 -5.69 12.90 2.57
N GLN A 94 -4.65 12.09 2.37
CA GLN A 94 -3.39 12.19 3.12
C GLN A 94 -2.63 13.48 2.84
N LEU A 95 -2.62 13.95 1.58
CA LEU A 95 -1.99 15.22 1.21
C LEU A 95 -2.72 16.40 1.85
N THR A 96 -4.06 16.44 1.73
CA THR A 96 -4.91 17.46 2.35
C THR A 96 -4.67 17.52 3.86
N ALA A 97 -4.63 16.39 4.56
CA ALA A 97 -4.38 16.36 6.00
C ALA A 97 -3.01 16.97 6.37
N ARG A 98 -1.95 16.67 5.60
CA ARG A 98 -0.61 17.21 5.85
C ARG A 98 -0.51 18.72 5.60
N GLU A 99 -1.25 19.24 4.64
CA GLU A 99 -1.35 20.67 4.39
C GLU A 99 -1.98 21.38 5.59
N GLN A 100 -3.09 20.85 6.12
CA GLN A 100 -3.81 21.42 7.27
C GLN A 100 -3.04 21.35 8.60
N HIS A 101 -2.09 20.44 8.73
CA HIS A 101 -1.22 20.35 9.92
C HIS A 101 -0.03 21.33 9.89
N ARG A 102 0.13 22.09 8.80
CA ARG A 102 1.25 23.02 8.60
C ARG A 102 0.90 24.49 8.88
N ASP A 103 -0.38 24.78 9.08
CA ASP A 103 -0.96 26.09 9.45
C ASP A 103 -1.22 26.17 10.96
#